data_AF-A0A7N0ZZC7-F1
#
_entry.id   AF-A0A7N0ZZC7-F1
#
_cell.length_a   1.000
_cell.length_b   1.000
_cell.length_c   1.000
_cell.angle_alpha   90.00
_cell.angle_beta   90.00
_cell.angle_gamma   90.00
#
_symmetry.space_group_name_H-M   'P 1'
#
loop_
_entity.id
_entity.type
_entity.pdbx_description
1 polymer ?
#
loop_
_entity_poly.entity_id
_entity_poly.type
_entity_poly.pdbx_seq_one_letter_code
_entity_poly.pdbx_strand_id
1 'polypeptide(L)'
;MVTSTSTPGSMVMEVICFTNERAVVVMERMSNKLTGRDFSCSSVPPGVSQHGADYNAMPSGDAREPEHGLSVKLQVQKLILQASSHENLCQNYVGWCPFW
;
A
#
# COMPACT_ATOMS: atom_id res chain seq x y z
N MET A 1 -30.60 24.31 -20.08
CA MET A 1 -30.25 23.43 -18.95
C MET A 1 -30.52 22.00 -19.38
N VAL A 2 -29.48 21.26 -19.77
CA VAL A 2 -29.60 19.83 -20.08
C VAL A 2 -29.61 19.13 -18.72
N THR A 3 -30.76 18.70 -18.26
CA THR A 3 -30.85 17.85 -17.07
C THR A 3 -30.36 16.47 -17.48
N SER A 4 -29.13 16.12 -17.10
CA SER A 4 -28.58 14.78 -17.28
C SER A 4 -29.43 13.79 -16.49
N THR A 5 -30.40 13.16 -17.16
CA THR A 5 -31.15 12.04 -16.61
C THR A 5 -30.23 10.83 -16.63
N SER A 6 -29.51 10.59 -15.53
CA SER A 6 -28.80 9.33 -15.28
C SER A 6 -29.80 8.18 -15.43
N THR A 7 -29.57 7.33 -16.43
CA THR A 7 -30.40 6.14 -16.63
C THR A 7 -30.13 5.16 -15.49
N PRO A 8 -31.12 4.37 -15.04
CA PRO A 8 -30.92 3.37 -13.98
C PRO A 8 -29.75 2.41 -14.27
N GLY A 9 -29.50 2.11 -15.54
CA GLY A 9 -28.36 1.34 -16.03
C GLY A 9 -27.00 1.99 -15.76
N SER A 10 -26.91 3.32 -15.76
CA SER A 10 -25.68 4.05 -15.45
C SER A 10 -25.33 3.95 -13.96
N MET A 11 -26.32 4.12 -13.06
CA MET A 11 -26.09 4.02 -11.63
C MET A 11 -25.68 2.60 -11.19
N VAL A 12 -26.29 1.55 -11.75
CA VAL A 12 -25.91 0.16 -11.41
C VAL A 12 -24.50 -0.17 -11.87
N MET A 13 -24.09 0.30 -13.05
CA MET A 13 -22.72 0.10 -13.54
C MET A 13 -21.70 0.86 -12.69
N GLU A 14 -22.03 2.08 -12.25
CA GLU A 14 -21.18 2.87 -11.37
C GLU A 14 -20.98 2.20 -9.99
N VAL A 15 -22.04 1.67 -9.38
CA VAL A 15 -21.97 0.93 -8.11
C VAL A 15 -21.20 -0.39 -8.26
N ILE A 16 -21.39 -1.11 -9.37
CA ILE A 16 -20.65 -2.33 -9.67
C ILE A 16 -19.16 -2.03 -9.84
N CYS A 17 -18.83 -1.01 -10.63
CA CYS A 17 -17.44 -0.58 -10.85
C CYS A 17 -16.78 -0.16 -9.53
N PHE A 18 -17.46 0.64 -8.70
CA PHE A 18 -16.95 1.05 -7.39
C PHE A 18 -16.65 -0.14 -6.47
N THR A 19 -17.57 -1.10 -6.41
CA THR A 19 -17.37 -2.30 -5.57
C THR A 19 -16.25 -3.17 -6.12
N ASN A 20 -16.20 -3.35 -7.43
CA ASN A 20 -15.19 -4.16 -8.10
C ASN A 20 -13.78 -3.55 -7.95
N GLU A 21 -13.65 -2.23 -8.08
CA GLU A 21 -12.40 -1.51 -7.82
C GLU A 21 -11.90 -1.78 -6.40
N ARG A 22 -12.76 -1.62 -5.40
CA ARG A 22 -12.40 -1.91 -4.00
C ARG A 22 -12.06 -3.38 -3.79
N ALA A 23 -12.75 -4.31 -4.46
CA ALA A 23 -12.44 -5.73 -4.38
C ALA A 23 -11.04 -6.04 -4.94
N VAL A 24 -10.67 -5.43 -6.07
CA VAL A 24 -9.33 -5.57 -6.67
C VAL A 24 -8.24 -5.07 -5.72
N VAL A 25 -8.44 -3.90 -5.09
CA VAL A 25 -7.49 -3.36 -4.09
C VAL A 25 -7.30 -4.33 -2.91
N VAL A 26 -8.36 -4.98 -2.45
CA VAL A 26 -8.26 -5.97 -1.37
C VAL A 26 -7.45 -7.18 -1.81
N MET A 27 -7.70 -7.70 -3.02
CA MET A 27 -6.95 -8.84 -3.56
C MET A 27 -5.47 -8.51 -3.76
N GLU A 28 -5.16 -7.32 -4.26
CA GLU A 28 -3.78 -6.84 -4.40
C GLU A 28 -3.09 -6.72 -3.04
N ARG A 29 -3.77 -6.15 -2.03
CA ARG A 29 -3.23 -6.06 -0.67
C ARG A 29 -2.94 -7.44 -0.08
N MET A 30 -3.81 -8.42 -0.34
CA MET A 30 -3.59 -9.80 0.11
C MET A 30 -2.38 -10.42 -0.58
N SER A 31 -2.23 -10.23 -1.89
CA SER A 31 -1.04 -10.63 -2.64
C SER A 31 0.23 -10.00 -2.06
N ASN A 32 0.22 -8.71 -1.72
CA ASN A 32 1.36 -8.03 -1.13
C ASN A 32 1.75 -8.59 0.25
N LYS A 33 0.76 -8.95 1.09
CA LYS A 33 1.00 -9.63 2.37
C LYS A 33 1.65 -10.99 2.21
N LEU A 34 1.19 -11.76 1.22
CA LEU A 34 1.71 -13.11 0.96
C LEU A 34 3.06 -13.11 0.25
N THR A 35 3.43 -12.00 -0.39
CA THR A 35 4.69 -11.86 -1.15
C THR A 35 5.72 -10.96 -0.46
N GLY A 36 5.48 -10.50 0.77
CA GLY A 36 6.42 -9.65 1.53
C GLY A 36 6.58 -8.23 0.97
N ARG A 37 5.64 -7.75 0.16
CA ARG A 37 5.66 -6.41 -0.47
C ARG A 37 4.75 -5.39 0.25
N ASP A 38 4.13 -5.78 1.35
CA ASP A 38 3.20 -4.95 2.13
C ASP A 38 3.84 -3.77 2.85
N PHE A 39 5.18 -3.73 2.91
CA PHE A 39 5.96 -2.62 3.45
C PHE A 39 6.78 -1.86 2.39
N SER A 40 6.78 -2.29 1.12
CA SER A 40 7.73 -1.79 0.10
C SER A 40 7.21 -0.66 -0.79
N CYS A 41 5.98 -0.16 -0.60
CA CYS A 41 5.48 1.00 -1.36
C CYS A 41 5.71 2.32 -0.62
N SER A 42 6.96 2.65 -0.33
CA SER A 42 7.38 3.98 0.15
C SER A 42 8.63 4.51 -0.54
N SER A 43 9.25 3.76 -1.45
CA SER A 43 10.37 4.25 -2.24
C SER A 43 9.86 5.21 -3.32
N VAL A 44 9.78 6.49 -2.90
CA VAL A 44 9.88 7.68 -3.76
C VAL A 44 8.63 7.98 -4.61
N PRO A 45 7.79 8.97 -4.23
CA PRO A 45 7.04 9.71 -5.24
C PRO A 45 8.02 10.32 -6.26
N PRO A 46 7.83 10.16 -7.58
CA PRO A 46 8.65 10.80 -8.60
C PRO A 46 8.37 12.31 -8.57
N GLY A 47 9.02 13.04 -7.66
CA GLY A 47 8.75 14.47 -7.51
C GLY A 47 9.42 15.20 -6.35
N VAL A 48 10.16 14.54 -5.45
CA VAL A 48 10.96 15.26 -4.44
C VAL A 48 12.43 15.17 -4.81
N SER A 49 12.91 16.22 -5.48
CA SER A 49 14.31 16.47 -5.76
C SER A 49 15.12 16.48 -4.46
N GLN A 50 15.94 15.45 -4.25
CA GLN A 50 17.05 15.52 -3.31
C GLN A 50 18.12 16.42 -3.92
N HIS A 51 18.21 17.65 -3.44
CA HIS A 51 19.42 18.46 -3.60
C HIS A 51 20.46 17.95 -2.60
N GLY A 52 21.55 17.38 -3.10
CA GLY A 52 22.71 16.98 -2.29
C GLY A 52 23.57 15.94 -2.99
N ALA A 53 24.44 16.41 -3.89
CA ALA A 53 25.51 15.66 -4.56
C ALA A 53 26.49 15.05 -3.51
N ASP A 54 27.27 13.97 -3.70
CA ASP A 54 27.94 13.40 -4.86
C ASP A 54 28.31 11.92 -4.54
N TYR A 55 28.14 10.99 -5.50
CA TYR A 55 29.15 9.95 -5.81
C TYR A 55 28.79 9.10 -7.07
N ASN A 56 29.53 9.30 -8.16
CA ASN A 56 29.69 8.43 -9.32
C ASN A 56 28.66 7.29 -9.56
N ALA A 57 27.65 7.58 -10.38
CA ALA A 57 26.80 6.58 -11.01
C ALA A 57 27.40 6.11 -12.35
N MET A 58 27.86 4.87 -12.38
CA MET A 58 27.99 4.10 -13.64
C MET A 58 26.58 3.69 -14.09
N PRO A 59 26.19 3.93 -15.36
CA PRO A 59 24.93 3.47 -15.90
C PRO A 59 25.15 2.11 -16.57
N SER A 60 24.72 1.02 -15.95
CA SER A 60 24.63 -0.26 -16.65
C SER A 60 23.79 -1.27 -15.87
N GLY A 61 22.83 -1.88 -16.56
CA GLY A 61 22.21 -3.12 -16.10
C GLY A 61 20.70 -3.08 -16.13
N ASP A 62 20.15 -3.32 -17.31
CA ASP A 62 18.85 -3.98 -17.46
C ASP A 62 18.80 -5.23 -16.57
N ALA A 63 18.01 -5.15 -15.51
CA ALA A 63 17.45 -6.30 -14.83
C ALA A 63 16.15 -5.82 -14.19
N ARG A 64 15.02 -6.10 -14.85
CA ARG A 64 13.73 -6.22 -14.18
C ARG A 64 13.78 -7.41 -13.23
N GLU A 65 14.66 -7.35 -12.23
CA GLU A 65 14.54 -8.21 -11.08
C GLU A 65 13.18 -7.85 -10.46
N PRO A 66 12.26 -8.81 -10.33
CA PRO A 66 11.06 -8.56 -9.55
C PRO A 66 11.58 -8.08 -8.19
N GLU A 67 11.21 -6.87 -7.77
CA GLU A 67 11.51 -6.36 -6.42
C GLU A 67 11.16 -7.47 -5.43
N HIS A 68 12.20 -8.21 -5.00
CA HIS A 68 12.02 -9.42 -4.24
C HIS A 68 11.49 -8.95 -2.89
N GLY A 69 10.28 -9.40 -2.54
CA GLY A 69 9.65 -8.99 -1.30
C GLY A 69 10.49 -9.38 -0.09
N LEU A 70 10.18 -8.76 1.06
CA LEU A 70 10.90 -9.01 2.30
C LEU A 70 10.93 -10.51 2.62
N SER A 71 12.06 -10.99 3.16
CA SER A 71 12.11 -12.34 3.70
C SER A 71 11.09 -12.51 4.82
N VAL A 72 10.58 -13.74 5.00
CA VAL A 72 9.58 -14.06 6.04
C VAL A 72 10.03 -13.57 7.41
N LYS A 73 11.30 -13.79 7.77
CA LYS A 73 11.87 -13.36 9.06
C LYS A 73 11.80 -11.83 9.23
N LEU A 74 12.14 -11.08 8.18
CA LEU A 74 12.13 -9.62 8.22
C LEU A 74 10.70 -9.06 8.22
N GLN A 75 9.79 -9.67 7.45
CA GLN A 75 8.37 -9.29 7.43
C GLN A 75 7.74 -9.51 8.82
N VAL A 76 7.96 -10.67 9.44
CA VAL A 76 7.48 -10.97 10.79
C VAL A 76 8.06 -9.99 11.81
N GLN A 77 9.35 -9.67 11.74
CA GLN A 77 9.95 -8.69 12.63
C GLN A 77 9.28 -7.31 12.52
N LYS A 78 9.03 -6.83 11.31
CA LYS A 78 8.33 -5.56 11.09
C LYS A 78 6.90 -5.58 11.61
N LEU A 79 6.18 -6.69 11.44
CA LEU A 79 4.83 -6.87 11.99
C LEU A 79 4.82 -6.77 13.52
N ILE A 80 5.76 -7.44 14.19
CA ILE A 80 5.90 -7.37 15.65
C ILE A 80 6.18 -5.93 16.08
N LEU A 81 7.14 -5.24 15.43
CA LEU A 81 7.48 -3.86 15.76
C LEU A 81 6.28 -2.90 15.61
N GLN A 82 5.46 -3.07 14.57
CA GLN A 82 4.25 -2.27 14.43
C GLN A 82 3.20 -2.62 15.49
N ALA A 83 3.03 -3.90 15.82
CA ALA A 83 2.05 -4.34 16.83
C ALA A 83 2.42 -3.92 18.25
N SER A 84 3.73 -3.83 18.56
CA SER A 84 4.22 -3.39 19.87
C SER A 84 4.54 -1.90 19.95
N SER A 85 4.32 -1.14 18.87
CA SER A 85 4.59 0.31 18.87
C SER A 85 3.56 1.05 19.71
N HIS A 86 4.03 1.83 20.69
CA HIS A 86 3.17 2.68 21.51
C HIS A 86 2.34 3.67 20.67
N GLU A 87 2.91 4.20 19.57
CA GLU A 87 2.20 5.11 18.66
C GLU A 87 0.99 4.45 18.00
N ASN A 88 1.11 3.16 17.65
CA ASN A 88 0.00 2.40 17.08
C ASN A 88 -0.98 1.95 18.15
N LEU A 89 -0.49 1.52 19.31
CA LEU A 89 -1.33 1.06 20.42
C LEU A 89 -2.23 2.16 20.99
N CYS A 90 -1.71 3.40 21.11
CA CYS A 90 -2.48 4.55 21.61
C CYS A 90 -3.61 5.00 20.67
N GLN A 91 -3.61 4.57 19.41
CA GLN A 91 -4.69 4.84 18.44
C GLN A 91 -5.82 3.83 18.51
N ASN A 92 -5.62 2.70 19.19
CA ASN A 92 -6.66 1.69 19.34
C ASN A 92 -7.83 2.22 20.17
N TYR A 93 -9.02 1.73 19.83
CA TYR A 93 -10.21 1.97 20.64
C TYR A 93 -10.00 1.43 22.07
N VAL A 94 -10.41 2.20 23.09
CA VAL A 94 -10.16 1.88 24.50
C VAL A 94 -10.72 0.51 24.91
N GLY A 95 -11.87 0.10 24.35
CA GLY A 95 -12.47 -1.22 24.62
C GLY A 95 -11.74 -2.40 23.98
N TRP A 96 -10.67 -2.16 23.20
CA TRP A 96 -9.76 -3.20 22.72
C TRP A 96 -8.71 -3.62 23.78
N CYS A 97 -8.64 -2.89 24.91
CA CYS A 97 -7.72 -3.15 26.01
C CYS A 97 -6.23 -3.22 25.58
N PRO A 98 -5.65 -2.16 24.97
CA PRO A 98 -4.28 -2.17 24.46
C PRO A 98 -3.17 -2.26 25.53
N PHE A 99 -3.53 -2.25 26.82
CA PHE A 99 -2.61 -2.25 27.97
C PHE A 99 -2.60 -3.57 28.76
N TRP A 100 -3.32 -4.59 28.28
CA TRP A 100 -3.44 -5.91 28.91
C TRP A 100 -2.52 -6.94 28.25
#